data_AF-A0A7R9MSF9-F1
#
_entry.id   AF-A0A7R9MSF9-F1
#
_cell.length_a   1.000
_cell.length_b   1.000
_cell.length_c   1.000
_cell.angle_alpha   90.00
_cell.angle_beta   90.00
_cell.angle_gamma   90.00
#
_symmetry.space_group_name_H-M   'P 1'
#
loop_
_entity.id
_entity.type
_entity.pdbx_description
1 polymer ?
#
loop_
_entity_poly.entity_id
_entity_poly.type
_entity_poly.pdbx_seq_one_letter_code
_entity_poly.pdbx_strand_id
1 'polypeptide(L)'
;MTASAKCASMGSSVQYIYELPYNCRKQLCDLLDADQSWRQLGGQYMNLNDTSLTLISHALIRNSSPTNELLTKWETSAAKVSQLFINLAQMGHKRAMLILKPYVEPRLRQLCPDADADEDDYDLSAIQAVAAAMNPSLNPSLNPSLNPSLNQMQNNLFVENNGKTYEQNTTKYIQHN
;
A
#
# COMPACT_ATOMS: atom_id res chain seq x y z
N MET A 1 -15.08 -45.13 -18.84
CA MET A 1 -15.76 -44.23 -17.87
C MET A 1 -14.74 -43.20 -17.41
N THR A 2 -14.64 -42.06 -18.11
CA THR A 2 -13.71 -40.97 -17.77
C THR A 2 -14.47 -39.90 -16.99
N ALA A 3 -14.12 -39.75 -15.71
CA ALA A 3 -14.67 -38.70 -14.86
C ALA A 3 -14.10 -37.35 -15.29
N SER A 4 -14.94 -36.50 -15.88
CA SER A 4 -14.68 -35.08 -16.04
C SER A 4 -15.11 -34.40 -14.74
N ALA A 5 -14.14 -34.00 -13.92
CA ALA A 5 -14.38 -33.19 -12.74
C ALA A 5 -14.63 -31.74 -13.19
N LYS A 6 -15.91 -31.39 -13.32
CA LYS A 6 -16.36 -30.02 -13.52
C LYS A 6 -16.11 -29.26 -12.22
N CYS A 7 -15.09 -28.41 -12.19
CA CYS A 7 -14.73 -27.59 -11.05
C CYS A 7 -15.94 -26.75 -10.60
N ALA A 8 -16.39 -27.00 -9.37
CA ALA A 8 -17.54 -26.35 -8.78
C ALA A 8 -17.13 -25.03 -8.10
N SER A 9 -17.95 -24.00 -8.33
CA SER A 9 -18.22 -22.86 -7.44
C SER A 9 -17.17 -21.75 -7.31
N MET A 10 -17.13 -20.85 -8.30
CA MET A 10 -16.69 -19.46 -8.09
C MET A 10 -17.75 -18.68 -7.29
N GLY A 11 -17.33 -17.98 -6.25
CA GLY A 11 -18.06 -16.83 -5.71
C GLY A 11 -18.47 -16.90 -4.25
N SER A 12 -17.51 -17.08 -3.33
CA SER A 12 -17.68 -16.40 -2.04
C SER A 12 -17.28 -14.95 -2.29
N SER A 13 -18.27 -14.06 -2.38
CA SER A 13 -18.07 -12.64 -2.65
C SER A 13 -17.48 -11.97 -1.42
N VAL A 14 -16.17 -12.13 -1.21
CA VAL A 14 -15.43 -11.43 -0.16
C VAL A 14 -15.48 -9.95 -0.50
N GLN A 15 -16.36 -9.22 0.17
CA GLN A 15 -16.62 -7.81 -0.12
C GLN A 15 -15.71 -6.93 0.72
N TYR A 16 -15.52 -7.30 1.99
CA TYR A 16 -14.81 -6.52 2.98
C TYR A 16 -13.47 -7.16 3.38
N ILE A 17 -12.55 -6.35 3.86
CA ILE A 17 -11.19 -6.80 4.21
C ILE A 17 -11.21 -7.79 5.38
N TYR A 18 -12.09 -7.60 6.35
CA TYR A 18 -12.22 -8.51 7.50
C TYR A 18 -12.71 -9.92 7.09
N GLU A 19 -13.24 -10.08 5.87
CA GLU A 19 -13.71 -11.36 5.32
C GLU A 19 -12.60 -12.11 4.57
N LEU A 20 -11.42 -11.51 4.38
CA LEU A 20 -10.33 -12.14 3.67
C LEU A 20 -9.86 -13.41 4.39
N PRO A 21 -9.67 -14.53 3.67
CA PRO A 21 -9.11 -15.73 4.26
C PRO A 21 -7.74 -15.47 4.89
N TYR A 22 -7.48 -16.13 6.02
CA TYR A 22 -6.24 -15.94 6.80
C TYR A 22 -4.98 -16.06 5.93
N ASN A 23 -4.90 -17.09 5.08
CA ASN A 23 -3.73 -17.31 4.22
C ASN A 23 -3.49 -16.16 3.25
N CYS A 24 -4.55 -15.54 2.72
CA CYS A 24 -4.46 -14.42 1.80
C CYS A 24 -4.03 -13.16 2.54
N ARG A 25 -4.65 -12.89 3.71
CA ARG A 25 -4.28 -11.76 4.55
C ARG A 25 -2.83 -11.86 5.02
N LYS A 26 -2.40 -13.05 5.45
CA LYS A 26 -1.02 -13.28 5.88
C LYS A 26 -0.02 -13.04 4.74
N GLN A 27 -0.26 -13.60 3.55
CA GLN A 27 0.62 -13.36 2.40
C GLN A 27 0.71 -11.88 2.02
N LEU A 28 -0.41 -11.16 2.10
CA LEU A 28 -0.42 -9.72 1.85
C LEU A 28 0.42 -8.96 2.90
N CYS A 29 0.26 -9.30 4.18
CA CYS A 29 1.07 -8.75 5.26
C CYS A 29 2.56 -9.03 5.06
N ASP A 30 2.93 -10.29 4.77
CA ASP A 30 4.33 -10.68 4.58
C ASP A 30 5.00 -9.87 3.45
N LEU A 31 4.27 -9.58 2.36
CA LEU A 31 4.79 -8.77 1.24
C LEU A 31 4.97 -7.30 1.61
N LEU A 32 3.91 -6.65 2.12
CA LEU A 32 3.92 -5.21 2.37
C LEU A 32 4.75 -4.83 3.61
N ASP A 33 4.93 -5.76 4.55
CA ASP A 33 5.84 -5.59 5.68
C ASP A 33 7.31 -5.63 5.24
N ALA A 34 7.64 -6.48 4.25
CA ALA A 34 9.02 -6.68 3.79
C ALA A 34 9.61 -5.45 3.10
N ASP A 35 8.82 -4.70 2.34
CA ASP A 35 9.24 -3.48 1.65
C ASP A 35 8.76 -2.18 2.34
N GLN A 36 8.09 -2.31 3.48
CA GLN A 36 7.47 -1.21 4.24
C GLN A 36 6.45 -0.37 3.46
N SER A 37 5.94 -0.88 2.34
CA SER A 37 4.94 -0.18 1.50
C SER A 37 3.60 0.05 2.22
N TRP A 38 3.33 -0.67 3.31
CA TRP A 38 2.18 -0.42 4.19
C TRP A 38 2.09 1.04 4.65
N ARG A 39 3.23 1.74 4.82
CA ARG A 39 3.24 3.14 5.24
C ARG A 39 2.73 4.06 4.13
N GLN A 40 3.15 3.81 2.88
CA GLN A 40 2.64 4.54 1.72
C GLN A 40 1.16 4.25 1.49
N LEU A 41 0.76 2.98 1.57
CA LEU A 41 -0.63 2.54 1.45
C LEU A 41 -1.52 3.26 2.48
N GLY A 42 -1.13 3.25 3.75
CA GLY A 42 -1.88 3.89 4.83
C GLY A 42 -1.97 5.41 4.70
N GLY A 43 -0.86 6.07 4.37
CA GLY A 43 -0.81 7.53 4.28
C GLY A 43 -1.49 8.08 3.03
N GLN A 44 -1.03 7.64 1.85
CA GLN A 44 -1.43 8.23 0.57
C GLN A 44 -2.78 7.72 0.06
N TYR A 45 -3.11 6.45 0.33
CA TYR A 45 -4.29 5.80 -0.26
C TYR A 45 -5.42 5.53 0.74
N MET A 46 -5.12 5.50 2.03
CA MET A 46 -6.12 5.35 3.11
C MET A 46 -6.31 6.63 3.95
N ASN A 47 -5.56 7.70 3.65
CA ASN A 47 -5.63 9.00 4.33
C ASN A 47 -5.39 8.94 5.85
N LEU A 48 -4.55 8.01 6.32
CA LEU A 48 -4.14 8.00 7.72
C LEU A 48 -3.09 9.07 7.97
N ASN A 49 -3.23 9.79 9.10
CA ASN A 49 -2.24 10.79 9.51
C ASN A 49 -0.94 10.15 10.04
N ASP A 50 0.14 10.94 10.08
CA ASP A 50 1.46 10.49 10.52
C ASP A 50 1.47 9.91 11.94
N THR A 51 0.66 10.46 12.84
CA THR A 51 0.52 9.93 14.21
C THR A 51 -0.01 8.50 14.18
N SER A 52 -1.04 8.22 13.36
CA SER A 52 -1.59 6.87 13.22
C SER A 52 -0.59 5.91 12.60
N LEU A 53 0.14 6.34 11.57
CA LEU A 53 1.19 5.54 10.92
C LEU A 53 2.34 5.23 11.89
N THR A 54 2.70 6.19 12.75
CA THR A 54 3.71 6.01 13.80
C THR A 54 3.24 4.97 14.81
N LEU A 55 2.00 5.05 15.28
CA LEU A 55 1.44 4.06 16.20
C LEU A 55 1.39 2.65 15.58
N ILE A 56 1.01 2.54 14.30
CA ILE A 56 1.03 1.27 13.57
C ILE A 56 2.45 0.71 13.46
N SER A 57 3.46 1.57 13.26
CA SER A 57 4.87 1.14 13.18
C SER A 57 5.36 0.43 14.46
N HIS A 58 4.76 0.72 15.62
CA HIS A 58 5.09 0.05 16.88
C HIS A 58 4.71 -1.44 16.89
N ALA A 59 3.95 -1.94 15.91
CA ALA A 59 3.78 -3.37 15.69
C ALA A 59 5.13 -4.09 15.56
N LEU A 60 6.12 -3.45 14.92
CA LEU A 60 7.47 -4.00 14.74
C LEU A 60 8.18 -4.25 16.08
N ILE A 61 7.99 -3.36 17.07
CA ILE A 61 8.56 -3.51 18.42
C ILE A 61 7.95 -4.71 19.15
N ARG A 62 6.71 -5.08 18.80
CA ARG A 62 5.97 -6.22 19.36
C ARG A 62 6.10 -7.48 18.51
N ASN A 63 7.02 -7.52 17.54
CA ASN A 63 7.16 -8.61 16.56
C ASN A 63 5.82 -8.96 15.89
N SER A 64 5.03 -7.95 15.57
CA SER A 64 3.73 -8.05 14.92
C SER A 64 3.73 -7.34 13.58
N SER A 65 2.81 -7.72 12.69
CA SER A 65 2.70 -7.15 11.35
C SER A 65 2.09 -5.74 11.38
N PRO A 66 2.83 -4.68 10.96
CA PRO A 66 2.25 -3.36 10.81
C PRO A 66 1.17 -3.31 9.71
N THR A 67 1.30 -4.09 8.64
CA THR A 67 0.23 -4.23 7.63
C THR A 67 -1.04 -4.79 8.25
N ASN A 68 -0.95 -5.78 9.13
CA ASN A 68 -2.14 -6.33 9.78
C ASN A 68 -2.82 -5.30 10.70
N GLU A 69 -2.05 -4.51 11.45
CA GLU A 69 -2.63 -3.42 12.27
C GLU A 69 -3.25 -2.32 11.40
N LEU A 70 -2.61 -1.98 10.28
CA LEU A 70 -3.14 -1.05 9.29
C LEU A 70 -4.50 -1.52 8.75
N LEU A 71 -4.58 -2.77 8.27
CA LEU A 71 -5.81 -3.34 7.73
C LEU A 71 -6.91 -3.42 8.78
N THR A 72 -6.56 -3.83 10.00
CA THR A 72 -7.51 -3.88 11.13
C THR A 72 -8.04 -2.50 11.48
N LYS A 73 -7.19 -1.47 11.46
CA LYS A 73 -7.63 -0.08 11.64
C LYS A 73 -8.54 0.35 10.50
N TRP A 74 -8.21 0.00 9.26
CA TRP A 74 -8.95 0.43 8.08
C TRP A 74 -10.31 -0.28 7.94
N GLU A 75 -10.44 -1.53 8.40
CA GLU A 75 -11.70 -2.27 8.46
C GLU A 75 -12.82 -1.51 9.18
N THR A 76 -12.48 -0.68 10.18
CA THR A 76 -13.45 0.16 10.90
C THR A 76 -14.16 1.17 10.01
N SER A 77 -13.61 1.48 8.82
CA SER A 77 -14.20 2.35 7.81
C SER A 77 -15.04 1.61 6.76
N ALA A 78 -15.42 0.35 7.03
CA ALA A 78 -16.09 -0.54 6.06
C ALA A 78 -15.26 -0.74 4.77
N ALA A 79 -13.94 -0.90 4.95
CA ALA A 79 -13.01 -1.02 3.84
C ALA A 79 -13.24 -2.29 3.00
N LYS A 80 -13.27 -2.09 1.67
CA LYS A 80 -13.58 -3.14 0.68
C LYS A 80 -12.32 -3.72 0.07
N VAL A 81 -12.36 -5.00 -0.30
CA VAL A 81 -11.27 -5.68 -1.01
C VAL A 81 -11.01 -5.04 -2.37
N SER A 82 -12.06 -4.58 -3.07
CA SER A 82 -11.93 -3.85 -4.33
C SER A 82 -11.14 -2.55 -4.18
N GLN A 83 -11.34 -1.80 -3.09
CA GLN A 83 -10.59 -0.57 -2.84
C GLN A 83 -9.12 -0.86 -2.54
N LEU A 84 -8.85 -1.91 -1.74
CA LEU A 84 -7.49 -2.36 -1.48
C LEU A 84 -6.77 -2.74 -2.77
N PHE A 85 -7.45 -3.48 -3.64
CA PHE A 85 -6.92 -3.90 -4.93
C PHE A 85 -6.56 -2.72 -5.84
N ILE A 86 -7.43 -1.72 -5.92
CA ILE A 86 -7.17 -0.48 -6.68
C ILE A 86 -5.97 0.28 -6.11
N ASN A 87 -5.91 0.43 -4.78
CA ASN A 87 -4.79 1.12 -4.13
C ASN A 87 -3.46 0.41 -4.44
N LEU A 88 -3.43 -0.93 -4.40
CA LEU A 88 -2.25 -1.72 -4.74
C LEU A 88 -1.88 -1.60 -6.23
N ALA A 89 -2.86 -1.48 -7.13
CA ALA A 89 -2.65 -1.21 -8.54
C ALA A 89 -1.97 0.14 -8.77
N GLN A 90 -2.47 1.19 -8.10
CA GLN A 90 -1.91 2.54 -8.19
C GLN A 90 -0.48 2.63 -7.61
N MET A 91 -0.15 1.75 -6.67
CA MET A 91 1.21 1.60 -6.12
C MET A 91 2.12 0.69 -6.97
N GLY A 92 1.58 0.00 -7.99
CA GLY A 92 2.34 -0.96 -8.81
C GLY A 92 2.67 -2.29 -8.12
N HIS A 93 2.02 -2.64 -7.01
CA HIS A 93 2.30 -3.88 -6.26
C HIS A 93 1.66 -5.12 -6.91
N LYS A 94 2.15 -5.52 -8.08
CA LYS A 94 1.64 -6.67 -8.87
C LYS A 94 1.49 -7.96 -8.04
N ARG A 95 2.51 -8.32 -7.24
CA ARG A 95 2.49 -9.52 -6.39
C ARG A 95 1.36 -9.50 -5.35
N ALA A 96 1.10 -8.34 -4.76
CA ALA A 96 -0.01 -8.16 -3.81
C ALA A 96 -1.37 -8.23 -4.51
N MET A 97 -1.48 -7.67 -5.72
CA MET A 97 -2.70 -7.78 -6.53
C MET A 97 -3.02 -9.23 -6.90
N LEU A 98 -2.02 -10.04 -7.27
CA LEU A 98 -2.23 -11.46 -7.60
C LEU A 98 -2.86 -12.25 -6.43
N ILE A 99 -2.48 -11.94 -5.18
CA ILE A 99 -3.08 -12.58 -3.99
C ILE A 99 -4.57 -12.23 -3.86
N LEU A 100 -4.96 -11.00 -4.19
CA LEU A 100 -6.33 -10.52 -4.07
C LEU A 100 -7.19 -10.79 -5.31
N LYS A 101 -6.58 -11.13 -6.46
CA LYS A 101 -7.24 -11.36 -7.75
C LYS A 101 -8.43 -12.36 -7.67
N PRO A 102 -8.38 -13.46 -6.89
CA PRO A 102 -9.52 -14.38 -6.75
C PRO A 102 -10.75 -13.77 -6.04
N TYR A 103 -10.55 -12.69 -5.28
CA TYR A 103 -11.56 -12.08 -4.39
C TYR A 103 -12.15 -10.78 -4.96
N VAL A 104 -11.77 -10.38 -6.17
CA VAL A 104 -12.26 -9.16 -6.81
C VAL A 104 -13.13 -9.44 -8.02
N GLU A 105 -14.01 -8.48 -8.31
CA GLU A 105 -14.92 -8.52 -9.45
C GLU A 105 -14.15 -8.67 -10.78
N PRO A 106 -14.72 -9.38 -11.78
CA PRO A 106 -14.05 -9.62 -13.06
C PRO A 106 -13.49 -8.37 -13.74
N ARG A 107 -14.17 -7.22 -13.60
CA ARG A 107 -13.72 -5.94 -14.16
C ARG A 107 -12.40 -5.47 -13.57
N LEU A 108 -12.18 -5.70 -12.27
CA LEU A 108 -10.93 -5.33 -11.60
C LEU A 108 -9.80 -6.30 -11.90
N ARG A 109 -10.12 -7.59 -12.12
CA ARG A 109 -9.09 -8.59 -12.46
C ARG A 109 -8.32 -8.24 -13.74
N GLN A 110 -8.93 -7.47 -14.64
CA GLN A 110 -8.28 -7.00 -15.87
C GLN A 110 -7.13 -6.02 -15.60
N LEU A 111 -7.10 -5.35 -14.44
CA LEU A 111 -6.00 -4.45 -14.05
C LEU A 111 -4.74 -5.21 -13.60
N CYS A 112 -4.79 -6.53 -13.51
CA CYS A 112 -3.67 -7.39 -13.13
C CYS A 112 -3.52 -8.51 -14.15
N PRO A 113 -2.62 -8.36 -15.14
CA PRO A 113 -2.24 -9.45 -16.03
C PRO A 113 -1.78 -10.67 -15.21
N ASP A 114 -1.95 -11.87 -15.76
CA ASP A 114 -1.41 -13.07 -15.13
C ASP A 114 0.12 -13.02 -15.09
N ALA A 115 0.73 -13.74 -14.15
CA ALA A 115 2.18 -13.72 -13.92
C ALA A 115 3.03 -14.15 -15.13
N ASP A 116 2.40 -14.80 -16.11
CA ASP A 116 3.03 -15.28 -17.35
C ASP A 116 2.89 -14.29 -18.52
N ALA A 117 2.20 -13.16 -18.33
CA ALA A 117 2.11 -12.09 -19.32
C ALA A 117 3.35 -11.18 -19.21
N ASP A 118 3.99 -10.90 -20.35
CA ASP A 118 5.20 -10.08 -20.43
C ASP A 118 5.07 -8.79 -19.59
N GLU A 119 6.04 -8.52 -18.73
CA GLU A 119 5.93 -7.52 -17.65
C GLU A 119 5.76 -6.06 -18.13
N ASP A 120 5.98 -5.81 -19.42
CA ASP A 120 6.11 -4.49 -20.04
C ASP A 120 4.80 -3.87 -20.57
N ASP A 121 3.67 -4.59 -20.53
CA ASP A 121 2.37 -4.10 -21.01
C ASP A 121 1.40 -3.74 -19.87
N TYR A 122 1.84 -2.89 -18.94
CA TYR A 122 0.96 -2.39 -17.87
C TYR A 122 0.31 -1.07 -18.30
N ASP A 123 -0.96 -1.13 -18.74
CA ASP A 123 -1.72 0.07 -19.09
C ASP A 123 -2.15 0.86 -17.83
N LEU A 124 -1.24 1.72 -17.38
CA LEU A 124 -1.45 2.68 -16.28
C LEU A 124 -2.67 3.59 -16.52
N SER A 125 -3.07 3.83 -17.76
CA SER A 125 -4.21 4.69 -18.09
C SER A 125 -5.56 4.03 -17.76
N ALA A 126 -5.66 2.71 -17.95
CA ALA A 126 -6.85 1.94 -17.58
C ALA A 126 -7.10 1.93 -16.06
N ILE A 127 -6.02 1.89 -15.27
CA ILE A 127 -6.10 1.93 -13.80
C ILE A 127 -6.65 3.26 -13.32
N GLN A 128 -6.17 4.37 -13.91
CA GLN A 128 -6.64 5.71 -13.55
C GLN A 128 -8.13 5.90 -13.89
N ALA A 129 -8.58 5.38 -15.03
CA ALA A 129 -9.99 5.43 -15.43
C ALA A 129 -10.89 4.64 -14.47
N VAL A 130 -10.47 3.43 -14.07
CA VAL A 130 -11.24 2.59 -13.13
C VAL A 130 -11.24 3.19 -11.72
N ALA A 131 -10.09 3.70 -11.26
CA ALA A 131 -9.99 4.39 -9.98
C ALA A 131 -10.90 5.62 -9.92
N ALA A 132 -10.94 6.44 -10.98
CA ALA A 132 -11.82 7.61 -11.07
C ALA A 132 -13.31 7.22 -11.09
N ALA A 133 -13.67 6.12 -11.75
CA ALA A 133 -15.05 5.63 -11.80
C ALA A 133 -15.53 5.06 -10.46
N MET A 134 -14.65 4.39 -9.71
CA MET A 134 -15.02 3.71 -8.47
C MET A 134 -14.80 4.57 -7.21
N ASN A 135 -13.91 5.56 -7.27
CA ASN A 135 -13.65 6.48 -6.18
C ASN A 135 -13.40 7.91 -6.69
N PRO A 136 -14.46 8.72 -6.87
CA PRO A 136 -14.33 10.09 -7.39
C PRO A 136 -13.56 11.04 -6.46
N SER A 137 -13.27 10.64 -5.21
CA SER A 137 -12.53 11.45 -4.23
C SER A 137 -11.01 11.28 -4.27
N LEU A 138 -10.49 10.30 -5.02
CA LEU A 138 -9.06 9.99 -5.12
C LEU A 138 -8.34 10.66 -6.31
N ASN A 139 -8.89 11.71 -6.92
CA ASN A 139 -8.17 12.47 -7.94
C ASN A 139 -7.31 13.57 -7.30
N PRO A 140 -5.97 13.44 -7.21
CA PRO A 140 -5.13 14.50 -6.68
C PRO A 140 -4.87 15.61 -7.71
N SER A 141 -5.38 15.47 -8.94
CA SER A 141 -4.93 16.23 -10.12
C SER A 141 -5.98 17.09 -10.82
N LEU A 142 -7.11 17.41 -10.16
CA LEU A 142 -8.07 18.40 -10.68
C LEU A 142 -8.25 19.66 -9.82
N ASN A 143 -7.40 19.90 -8.82
CA ASN A 143 -7.34 21.20 -8.16
C ASN A 143 -5.99 21.91 -8.41
N PRO A 144 -5.88 22.80 -9.42
CA PRO A 144 -4.67 23.58 -9.63
C PRO A 144 -4.46 24.71 -8.62
N SER A 145 -5.26 24.85 -7.54
CA SER A 145 -5.21 26.03 -6.67
C SER A 145 -4.77 25.81 -5.22
N LEU A 146 -4.30 24.62 -4.81
CA LEU A 146 -3.82 24.43 -3.44
C LEU A 146 -2.60 23.49 -3.40
N ASN A 147 -1.39 24.06 -3.53
CA ASN A 147 -0.21 23.79 -2.68
C ASN A 147 1.11 24.25 -3.35
N PRO A 148 1.60 25.48 -3.07
CA PRO A 148 2.96 25.86 -3.42
C PRO A 148 4.03 25.37 -2.42
N SER A 149 3.65 24.76 -1.29
CA SER A 149 4.53 24.62 -0.12
C SER A 149 5.13 23.23 0.10
N LEU A 150 4.76 22.20 -0.67
CA LEU A 150 5.32 20.85 -0.47
C LEU A 150 6.54 20.52 -1.36
N ASN A 151 6.74 21.26 -2.45
CA ASN A 151 7.88 21.05 -3.35
C ASN A 151 9.18 21.71 -2.89
N GLN A 152 9.20 22.42 -1.75
CA GLN A 152 10.45 22.98 -1.21
C GLN A 152 11.20 22.05 -0.25
N MET A 153 10.59 20.97 0.26
CA MET A 153 11.28 20.07 1.21
C MET A 153 11.89 18.80 0.58
N GLN A 154 11.49 18.43 -0.64
CA GLN A 154 12.02 17.22 -1.30
C GLN A 154 13.28 17.44 -2.14
N ASN A 155 13.62 18.68 -2.49
CA ASN A 155 14.81 18.98 -3.30
C ASN A 155 16.12 19.13 -2.49
N ASN A 156 16.10 18.95 -1.17
CA ASN A 156 17.29 19.12 -0.33
C ASN A 156 17.96 17.82 0.14
N LEU A 157 17.56 16.64 -0.35
CA LEU A 157 18.15 15.35 0.05
C LEU A 157 18.94 14.62 -1.03
N PHE A 158 19.09 15.20 -2.23
CA PHE A 158 19.97 14.68 -3.27
C PHE A 158 20.83 15.79 -3.90
N VAL A 159 21.88 16.19 -3.19
CA VAL A 159 23.11 16.68 -3.83
C VAL A 159 24.28 15.99 -3.12
N GLU A 160 25.04 15.23 -3.88
CA GLU A 160 26.20 14.47 -3.46
C GLU A 160 27.34 15.37 -2.94
N ASN A 161 28.03 14.82 -1.93
CA ASN A 161 29.43 14.99 -1.55
C ASN A 161 30.20 16.20 -2.08
N ASN A 162 30.79 16.99 -1.15
CA ASN A 162 32.22 17.27 -1.20
C ASN A 162 32.77 17.60 0.19
N GLY A 163 33.85 16.89 0.54
CA GLY A 163 34.30 16.62 1.90
C GLY A 163 34.58 17.83 2.79
N LYS A 164 34.17 17.69 4.06
CA LYS A 164 34.81 18.29 5.22
C LYS A 164 34.65 17.36 6.42
N THR A 165 35.78 16.84 6.91
CA THR A 165 35.93 16.21 8.22
C THR A 165 35.47 17.17 9.30
N TYR A 166 34.62 16.70 10.22
CA TYR A 166 34.43 17.39 11.50
C TYR A 166 34.57 16.39 12.65
N GLU A 167 35.51 16.75 13.51
CA GLU A 167 35.99 16.05 14.68
C GLU A 167 34.91 15.88 15.74
N GLN A 168 35.08 14.82 16.52
CA GLN A 168 34.36 14.56 17.75
C GLN A 168 34.58 15.72 18.73
N ASN A 169 33.52 16.46 19.06
CA ASN A 169 33.54 17.36 20.21
C ASN A 169 32.86 16.68 21.41
N THR A 170 33.67 15.90 22.14
CA THR A 170 33.48 15.66 23.56
C THR A 170 34.04 16.87 24.31
N THR A 171 33.24 17.62 25.06
CA THR A 171 33.73 18.42 26.20
C THR A 171 32.59 18.81 27.15
N LYS A 172 32.62 18.12 28.30
CA LYS A 172 32.52 18.61 29.68
C LYS A 172 31.23 19.31 30.14
N TYR A 173 30.42 18.55 30.88
CA TYR A 173 29.74 19.05 32.07
C TYR A 173 30.78 19.39 33.15
N ILE A 174 30.90 20.66 33.50
CA ILE A 174 31.57 21.12 34.72
C ILE A 174 30.48 21.70 35.64
N GLN A 175 30.37 21.10 36.82
CA GLN A 175 29.65 21.58 37.99
C GLN A 175 30.08 23.01 38.34
N HIS A 176 29.17 23.83 38.83
CA HIS A 176 29.51 24.88 39.80
C HIS A 176 28.53 24.83 40.98
N ASN A 177 29.12 25.04 42.15
CA ASN A 177 28.62 24.89 43.51
C ASN A 177 27.39 25.75 43.83
#